data_AF-A0A829GGW6-F1
#
_entry.id   AF-A0A829GGW6-F1
#
_cell.length_a   1.000
_cell.length_b   1.000
_cell.length_c   1.000
_cell.angle_alpha   90.00
_cell.angle_beta   90.00
_cell.angle_gamma   90.00
#
_symmetry.space_group_name_H-M   'P 1'
#
loop_
_entity.id
_entity.type
_entity.pdbx_description
1 polymer ?
#
loop_
_entity_poly.entity_id
_entity_poly.type
_entity_poly.pdbx_seq_one_letter_code
_entity_poly.pdbx_strand_id
1 'polypeptide(L)' 'AEYVGYATPNAAAKKLLPKSVQNDRQFYPDDETMKHLEIYSDLPPAKVGLYNDLFLEFKMYRR' A
#
# COMPACT_ATOMS: atom_id res chain seq x y z
N ALA A 1 5.15 -14.15 -3.21
CA ALA A 1 5.12 -13.04 -4.19
C ALA A 1 4.67 -13.53 -5.55
N GLU A 2 5.23 -14.60 -6.12
CA GLU A 2 4.85 -15.02 -7.48
C GLU A 2 3.38 -15.42 -7.63
N TYR A 3 2.83 -16.16 -6.66
CA TYR A 3 1.44 -16.60 -6.73
C TYR A 3 0.42 -15.49 -6.37
N VAL A 4 0.71 -14.70 -5.33
CA VAL A 4 -0.24 -13.70 -4.77
C VAL A 4 0.06 -12.27 -5.22
N GLY A 5 1.25 -11.98 -5.73
CA GLY A 5 1.67 -10.66 -6.23
C GLY A 5 2.23 -9.68 -5.19
N TYR A 6 1.99 -9.87 -3.90
CA TYR A 6 2.44 -8.91 -2.88
C TYR A 6 3.95 -8.98 -2.58
N ALA A 7 4.53 -7.81 -2.32
CA ALA A 7 5.90 -7.67 -1.82
C ALA A 7 6.06 -8.38 -0.47
N THR A 8 7.07 -9.23 -0.35
CA THR A 8 7.30 -9.94 0.92
C THR A 8 8.10 -9.07 1.88
N PRO A 9 7.72 -8.99 3.17
CA PRO A 9 8.53 -8.32 4.18
C PRO A 9 9.75 -9.16 4.62
N ASN A 10 9.80 -10.45 4.26
CA ASN A 10 10.90 -11.33 4.64
C ASN A 10 12.10 -11.13 3.69
N ALA A 11 13.16 -10.51 4.21
CA ALA A 11 14.37 -10.21 3.44
C ALA A 11 15.08 -11.45 2.88
N ALA A 12 15.03 -12.60 3.58
CA ALA A 12 15.59 -13.85 3.08
C ALA A 12 14.75 -14.40 1.92
N ALA A 13 13.43 -14.37 2.05
CA ALA A 13 12.53 -14.81 0.99
C ALA A 13 12.62 -13.92 -0.27
N LYS A 14 12.79 -12.60 -0.12
CA LYS A 14 12.99 -11.68 -1.25
C LYS A 14 14.18 -12.09 -2.12
N LYS A 15 15.29 -12.53 -1.50
CA LYS A 15 16.51 -12.96 -2.22
C LYS A 15 16.29 -14.20 -3.10
N LEU A 16 15.25 -15.00 -2.82
CA LEU A 16 14.92 -16.22 -3.57
C LEU A 16 14.01 -15.94 -4.78
N LEU A 17 13.45 -14.74 -4.92
CA LEU A 17 12.56 -14.40 -6.04
C LEU A 17 13.34 -14.22 -7.36
N PRO A 18 12.68 -14.23 -8.54
CA PRO A 18 13.32 -13.87 -9.79
C PRO A 18 13.82 -12.42 -9.78
N LYS A 19 14.93 -12.12 -10.46
CA LYS A 19 15.49 -10.76 -10.49
C LYS A 19 14.55 -9.71 -11.07
N SER A 20 13.73 -10.11 -12.04
CA SER A 20 12.66 -9.26 -12.59
C SER A 20 11.67 -8.80 -11.52
N VAL A 21 11.38 -9.63 -10.51
CA VAL A 21 10.48 -9.32 -9.40
C VAL A 21 11.22 -8.58 -8.28
N GLN A 22 12.45 -9.00 -7.94
CA GLN A 22 13.25 -8.38 -6.87
C GLN A 22 13.54 -6.90 -7.13
N ASN A 23 13.74 -6.55 -8.40
CA ASN A 23 14.20 -5.24 -8.84
C ASN A 23 13.07 -4.36 -9.41
N ASP A 24 11.83 -4.84 -9.40
CA ASP A 24 10.69 -4.04 -9.80
C ASP A 24 10.38 -3.00 -8.72
N ARG A 25 10.62 -1.73 -9.07
CA ARG A 25 10.45 -0.59 -8.16
C ARG A 25 8.99 -0.29 -7.83
N GLN A 26 8.03 -0.80 -8.60
CA GLN A 26 6.61 -0.64 -8.27
C GLN A 26 6.25 -1.41 -6.99
N PHE A 27 6.93 -2.53 -6.73
CA PHE A 27 6.71 -3.38 -5.55
C PHE A 27 7.80 -3.23 -4.49
N TYR A 28 9.04 -2.97 -4.91
CA TYR A 28 10.19 -2.73 -4.04
C TYR A 28 10.82 -1.36 -4.38
N PRO A 29 10.15 -0.27 -3.97
CA PRO A 29 10.62 1.09 -4.25
C PRO A 29 11.95 1.40 -3.54
N ASP A 30 12.58 2.49 -3.95
CA ASP A 30 13.79 3.00 -3.32
C ASP A 30 13.51 3.77 -2.02
N ASP A 31 14.56 4.03 -1.24
CA ASP A 31 14.47 4.68 0.06
C ASP A 31 13.92 6.12 -0.02
N GLU A 32 14.15 6.81 -1.15
CA GLU A 32 13.58 8.15 -1.37
C GLU A 32 12.07 8.08 -1.50
N THR A 33 11.55 7.14 -2.29
CA THR A 33 10.10 6.91 -2.38
C THR A 33 9.53 6.46 -1.03
N MET A 34 10.20 5.54 -0.34
CA MET A 34 9.75 5.01 0.96
C MET A 34 9.57 6.09 2.03
N LYS A 35 10.40 7.14 2.03
CA LYS A 35 10.29 8.26 2.98
C LYS A 35 9.03 9.12 2.82
N HIS A 36 8.39 9.08 1.65
CA HIS A 36 7.19 9.86 1.37
C HIS A 36 5.89 9.06 1.57
N LEU A 37 5.98 7.78 1.95
CA LEU A 37 4.81 6.96 2.21
C LEU A 37 4.34 7.13 3.65
N GLU A 38 3.03 7.17 3.84
CA GLU A 38 2.39 7.33 5.14
C GLU A 38 1.60 6.08 5.52
N ILE A 39 1.70 5.68 6.79
CA ILE A 39 0.89 4.61 7.36
C ILE A 39 -0.37 5.25 7.96
N TYR A 40 -1.54 4.65 7.72
CA TYR A 40 -2.77 5.11 8.36
C TYR A 40 -2.63 5.08 9.89
N SER A 41 -3.01 6.18 10.53
CA SER A 41 -3.08 6.28 11.98
C SER A 41 -4.39 5.68 12.50
N ASP A 42 -4.37 5.16 13.72
CA ASP A 42 -5.60 4.83 14.44
C ASP A 42 -6.33 6.13 14.83
N LEU A 43 -7.55 6.29 14.35
CA LEU A 43 -8.33 7.51 14.50
C LEU A 43 -9.56 7.26 15.39
N PRO A 44 -10.01 8.25 16.19
CA PRO A 44 -11.24 8.12 16.95
C PRO A 44 -12.44 7.77 16.03
N PRO A 45 -13.42 7.00 16.51
CA PRO A 45 -14.55 6.55 15.68
C PRO A 45 -15.28 7.67 14.93
N ALA A 46 -15.38 8.87 15.54
CA ALA A 46 -16.01 10.04 14.90
C ALA A 46 -15.25 10.51 13.63
N LYS A 47 -13.91 10.43 13.63
CA LYS A 47 -13.10 10.79 12.46
C LYS A 47 -13.16 9.71 11.39
N VAL A 48 -13.13 8.44 11.79
CA VAL A 48 -13.33 7.32 10.86
C VAL A 48 -14.69 7.41 10.17
N GLY A 49 -15.75 7.70 10.93
CA GLY A 49 -17.10 7.92 10.40
C GLY A 49 -17.14 9.05 9.37
N LEU A 50 -16.55 10.20 9.68
CA LEU A 50 -16.48 11.33 8.75
C LEU A 50 -15.79 10.97 7.42
N TYR A 51 -14.67 10.25 7.46
CA TYR A 51 -13.97 9.83 6.23
C TYR A 51 -14.82 8.85 5.41
N ASN A 52 -15.55 7.95 6.08
CA ASN A 52 -16.46 7.02 5.42
C ASN A 52 -17.62 7.75 4.72
N ASP A 53 -18.23 8.72 5.39
CA ASP A 53 -19.36 9.50 4.84
C ASP A 53 -18.91 10.30 3.60
N LEU A 54 -17.76 10.98 3.68
CA LEU A 54 -17.20 11.73 2.56
C LEU A 54 -16.86 10.80 1.36
N PHE A 55 -16.29 9.63 1.63
CA PHE A 55 -16.01 8.66 0.56
C PHE A 55 -17.28 8.06 -0.05
N LEU A 56 -18.33 7.88 0.75
CA LEU A 56 -19.63 7.44 0.27
C LEU A 56 -20.28 8.50 -0.62
N GLU A 57 -20.28 9.77 -0.19
CA GLU A 57 -20.75 10.90 -0.98
C GLU A 57 -20.04 10.95 -2.34
N PHE A 58 -18.70 10.85 -2.34
CA PHE A 58 -17.90 10.78 -3.57
C PHE A 58 -18.33 9.63 -4.50
N LYS A 59 -18.57 8.43 -3.97
CA LYS A 59 -19.02 7.28 -4.78
C LYS A 59 -20.44 7.45 -5.33
N MET A 60 -21.32 8.10 -4.58
CA MET A 60 -22.72 8.29 -4.96
C MET A 60 -22.89 9.40 -6.00
N TYR A 61 -22.10 10.47 -5.94
CA TYR A 61 -22.13 11.55 -6.91
C TYR A 61 -21.13 11.32 -8.05
N ARG A 62 -21.43 10.33 -8.90
CA ARG A 62 -20.80 10.15 -10.21
C ARG A 62 -21.63 10.84 -11.28
N ARG A 63 -21.43 12.14 -11.51
CA ARG A 63 -21.81 12.77 -12.78
C ARG A 63 -20.57 12.94 -13.65
#